data_AF-A0AAD9QK61-F1
#
_entry.id   AF-A0AAD9QK61-F1
#
_cell.length_a   1.000
_cell.length_b   1.000
_cell.length_c   1.000
_cell.angle_alpha   90.00
_cell.angle_beta   90.00
_cell.angle_gamma   90.00
#
_symmetry.space_group_name_H-M   'P 1'
#
loop_
_entity.id
_entity.type
_entity.pdbx_description
1 polymer ?
#
loop_
_entity_poly.entity_id
_entity_poly.type
_entity_poly.pdbx_seq_one_letter_code
_entity_poly.pdbx_strand_id
1 'polypeptide(L)'
;MREFGSWITQQSWQSVFDQSLIRDKYEAFTDLLITAIDIYLPMRKIKQASADKAWITVKLKSLIARRQAALHRFGKESGVFKRYRNIVQYECSIAKKCYYTNKVAALKSTNIKRWWSEIKSLQGGRVSSPWHLQLLSDQCPTVEHLAEQFNQFLGSLTESFTPLPPPVPGLFFPTPSEFLIDDVTAFKALCAVKTNKSSGPDSLWNLRR
;
A
#
# COMPACT_ATOMS: atom_id res chain seq x y z
N MET A 1 7.52 32.53 -6.60
CA MET A 1 7.58 33.16 -5.26
C MET A 1 7.57 34.68 -5.32
N ARG A 2 8.50 35.36 -6.00
CA ARG A 2 8.45 36.84 -6.11
C ARG A 2 7.16 37.35 -6.77
N GLU A 3 6.68 36.70 -7.82
CA GLU A 3 5.47 37.15 -8.52
C GLU A 3 4.19 36.99 -7.71
N PHE A 4 3.98 35.83 -7.07
CA PHE A 4 2.88 35.65 -6.11
C PHE A 4 2.95 36.66 -4.95
N GLY A 5 4.15 36.93 -4.43
CA GLY A 5 4.36 37.91 -3.36
C GLY A 5 4.08 39.36 -3.80
N SER A 6 4.41 39.70 -5.03
CA SER A 6 4.05 41.00 -5.62
C SER A 6 2.54 41.09 -5.85
N TRP A 7 1.93 40.01 -6.33
CA TRP A 7 0.50 39.96 -6.58
C TRP A 7 -0.32 40.12 -5.29
N ILE A 8 -0.02 39.33 -4.24
CA ILE A 8 -0.80 39.36 -2.98
C ILE A 8 -0.73 40.72 -2.27
N THR A 9 0.33 41.49 -2.49
CA THR A 9 0.51 42.82 -1.91
C THR A 9 -0.12 43.94 -2.73
N GLN A 10 -0.40 43.70 -4.01
CA GLN A 10 -0.98 44.70 -4.93
C GLN A 10 -2.44 44.41 -5.32
N GLN A 11 -2.90 43.18 -5.07
CA GLN A 11 -4.26 42.75 -5.37
C GLN A 11 -5.28 43.63 -4.63
N SER A 12 -6.25 44.17 -5.38
CA SER A 12 -7.39 44.85 -4.79
C SER A 12 -8.35 43.82 -4.18
N TRP A 13 -8.71 44.02 -2.92
CA TRP A 13 -9.64 43.19 -2.17
C TRP A 13 -11.06 43.78 -2.13
N GLN A 14 -11.33 44.85 -2.88
CA GLN A 14 -12.65 45.50 -2.88
C GLN A 14 -13.76 44.52 -3.28
N SER A 15 -13.55 43.67 -4.28
CA SER A 15 -14.50 42.63 -4.68
C SER A 15 -14.87 41.64 -3.56
N VAL A 16 -13.99 41.46 -2.57
CA VAL A 16 -14.23 40.67 -1.37
C VAL A 16 -14.95 41.52 -0.31
N PHE A 17 -14.55 42.77 -0.11
CA PHE A 17 -15.17 43.64 0.89
C PHE A 17 -16.59 44.09 0.54
N ASP A 18 -16.89 44.23 -0.76
CA ASP A 18 -18.16 44.66 -1.33
C ASP A 18 -19.28 43.63 -1.19
N GLN A 19 -18.96 42.37 -0.85
CA GLN A 19 -19.99 41.35 -0.60
C GLN A 19 -20.77 41.66 0.68
N SER A 20 -22.06 41.34 0.69
CA SER A 20 -22.93 41.63 1.83
C SER A 20 -22.84 40.56 2.92
N LEU A 21 -22.77 39.27 2.53
CA LEU A 21 -22.73 38.14 3.46
C LEU A 21 -21.29 37.70 3.74
N ILE A 22 -21.03 37.31 4.99
CA ILE A 22 -19.72 36.80 5.43
C ILE A 22 -19.31 35.55 4.63
N ARG A 23 -20.27 34.69 4.28
CA ARG A 23 -20.02 33.51 3.45
C ARG A 23 -19.48 33.91 2.08
N ASP A 24 -20.13 34.85 1.42
CA ASP A 24 -19.75 35.30 0.08
C ASP A 24 -18.37 35.98 0.09
N LYS A 25 -18.03 36.69 1.19
CA LYS A 25 -16.65 37.19 1.41
C LYS A 25 -15.63 36.07 1.47
N TYR A 26 -15.94 35.02 2.22
CA TYR A 26 -15.04 33.88 2.36
C TYR A 26 -14.84 33.13 1.04
N GLU A 27 -15.92 32.90 0.30
CA GLU A 27 -15.88 32.24 -1.01
C GLU A 27 -15.09 33.09 -2.02
N ALA A 28 -15.42 34.38 -2.15
CA ALA A 28 -14.71 35.30 -3.05
C ALA A 28 -13.21 35.39 -2.72
N PHE A 29 -12.85 35.45 -1.43
CA PHE A 29 -11.45 35.44 -1.00
C PHE A 29 -10.75 34.13 -1.37
N THR A 30 -11.41 33.00 -1.09
CA THR A 30 -10.85 31.66 -1.29
C THR A 30 -10.65 31.38 -2.77
N ASP A 31 -11.63 31.68 -3.62
CA ASP A 31 -11.56 31.46 -5.07
C ASP A 31 -10.44 32.29 -5.70
N LEU A 32 -10.30 33.54 -5.27
CA LEU A 32 -9.28 34.46 -5.77
C LEU A 32 -7.87 34.01 -5.35
N LEU A 33 -7.73 33.50 -4.12
CA LEU A 33 -6.49 32.89 -3.65
C LEU A 33 -6.12 31.60 -4.39
N ILE A 34 -7.07 30.69 -4.56
CA ILE A 34 -6.85 29.42 -5.26
C ILE A 34 -6.43 29.70 -6.70
N THR A 35 -7.15 30.60 -7.38
CA THR A 35 -6.84 31.00 -8.76
C THR A 35 -5.41 31.56 -8.86
N ALA A 36 -5.01 32.42 -7.94
CA ALA A 36 -3.65 32.96 -7.92
C ALA A 36 -2.58 31.91 -7.60
N ILE A 37 -2.88 30.96 -6.70
CA ILE A 37 -2.00 29.82 -6.42
C ILE A 37 -1.80 28.99 -7.70
N ASP A 38 -2.87 28.70 -8.44
CA ASP A 38 -2.77 27.91 -9.67
C ASP A 38 -1.97 28.64 -10.77
N ILE A 39 -2.12 29.97 -10.87
CA ILE A 39 -1.39 30.80 -11.85
C ILE A 39 0.09 30.92 -11.49
N TYR A 40 0.39 31.33 -10.24
CA TYR A 40 1.76 31.72 -9.86
C TYR A 40 2.58 30.59 -9.22
N LEU A 41 1.92 29.52 -8.76
CA LEU A 41 2.54 28.36 -8.12
C LEU A 41 2.07 27.04 -8.78
N PRO A 42 2.17 26.90 -10.12
CA PRO A 42 1.64 25.74 -10.82
C PRO A 42 2.30 24.46 -10.31
N MET A 43 1.49 23.44 -10.05
CA MET A 43 1.96 22.15 -9.57
C MET A 43 2.78 21.45 -10.67
N ARG A 44 4.11 21.49 -10.54
CA ARG A 44 5.01 20.86 -11.52
C ARG A 44 5.20 19.38 -11.21
N LYS A 45 4.76 18.51 -12.13
CA LYS A 45 5.12 17.09 -12.10
C LYS A 45 6.57 16.94 -12.57
N ILE A 46 7.48 16.66 -11.63
CA ILE A 46 8.88 16.40 -11.96
C ILE A 46 9.01 14.92 -12.34
N LYS A 47 9.52 14.65 -13.55
CA LYS A 47 9.85 13.28 -13.96
C LYS A 47 11.04 12.78 -13.13
N GLN A 48 10.80 11.79 -12.30
CA GLN A 48 11.83 11.04 -11.61
C GLN A 48 12.36 9.95 -12.55
N ALA A 49 13.68 9.75 -12.62
CA ALA A 49 14.23 8.71 -13.48
C ALA A 49 13.76 7.34 -12.96
N SER A 50 13.40 6.42 -13.86
CA SER A 50 12.88 5.09 -13.49
C SER A 50 13.85 4.26 -12.65
N ALA A 51 15.15 4.55 -12.75
CA ALA A 51 16.20 3.90 -11.96
C ALA A 51 16.34 4.46 -10.53
N ASP A 52 15.79 5.65 -10.24
CA ASP A 52 15.85 6.19 -8.90
C ASP A 52 14.90 5.44 -7.97
N LYS A 53 15.36 5.11 -6.77
CA LYS A 53 14.50 4.59 -5.73
C LYS A 53 13.40 5.60 -5.42
N ALA A 54 12.17 5.13 -5.25
CA ALA A 54 10.98 5.98 -5.06
C ALA A 54 11.05 6.95 -3.86
N TRP A 55 11.91 6.67 -2.87
CA TRP A 55 12.16 7.56 -1.72
C TRP A 55 13.21 8.65 -1.99
N ILE A 56 13.86 8.68 -3.16
CA ILE A 56 14.85 9.72 -3.51
C ILE A 56 14.11 10.99 -3.92
N THR A 57 14.16 12.01 -3.06
CA THR A 57 13.56 13.32 -3.34
C THR A 57 14.51 14.24 -4.12
N VAL A 58 13.97 15.26 -4.78
CA VAL A 58 14.76 16.31 -5.46
C VAL A 58 15.70 17.03 -4.48
N LYS A 59 15.22 17.30 -3.26
CA LYS A 59 16.03 17.87 -2.17
C LYS A 59 17.21 16.96 -1.85
N LEU A 60 17.00 15.65 -1.68
CA LEU A 60 18.07 14.70 -1.40
C LEU A 60 19.10 14.67 -2.53
N LYS A 61 18.67 14.69 -3.81
CA LYS A 61 19.58 14.79 -4.96
C LYS A 61 20.43 16.06 -4.92
N SER A 62 19.82 17.22 -4.65
CA SER A 62 20.58 18.47 -4.55
C SER A 62 21.62 18.44 -3.42
N LEU A 63 21.30 17.78 -2.30
CA LEU A 63 22.22 17.64 -1.17
C LEU A 63 23.37 16.70 -1.51
N ILE A 64 23.10 15.60 -2.23
CA ILE A 64 24.13 14.69 -2.73
C ILE A 64 25.07 15.42 -3.68
N ALA A 65 24.54 16.24 -4.60
CA ALA A 65 25.36 17.05 -5.51
C ALA A 65 26.24 18.05 -4.75
N ARG A 66 25.70 18.76 -3.75
CA ARG A 66 26.47 19.69 -2.89
C ARG A 66 27.55 18.97 -2.09
N ARG A 67 27.26 17.78 -1.56
CA ARG A 67 28.25 16.93 -0.88
C ARG A 67 29.38 16.53 -1.83
N GLN A 68 29.05 16.14 -3.07
CA GLN A 68 30.04 15.72 -4.06
C GLN A 68 30.92 16.90 -4.52
N ALA A 69 30.32 18.07 -4.72
CA ALA A 69 31.06 19.30 -5.01
C ALA A 69 31.99 19.69 -3.85
N ALA A 70 31.52 19.57 -2.61
CA ALA A 70 32.34 19.85 -1.43
C ALA A 70 33.51 18.86 -1.29
N LEU A 71 33.31 17.58 -1.64
CA LEU A 71 34.38 16.59 -1.67
C LEU A 71 35.44 16.95 -2.70
N HIS A 72 35.03 17.28 -3.92
CA HIS A 72 35.95 17.65 -5.01
C HIS A 72 36.75 18.92 -4.69
N ARG A 73 36.11 19.92 -4.09
CA ARG A 73 36.74 21.24 -3.88
C ARG A 73 37.58 21.31 -2.61
N PHE A 74 37.18 20.65 -1.54
CA PHE A 74 37.80 20.83 -0.22
C PHE A 74 38.34 19.52 0.39
N GLY A 75 38.13 18.38 -0.27
CA GLY A 75 38.59 17.09 0.22
C GLY A 75 37.75 16.50 1.36
N LYS A 76 38.07 15.25 1.70
CA LYS A 76 37.33 14.43 2.67
C LYS A 76 37.43 14.95 4.11
N GLU A 77 38.55 15.59 4.46
CA GLU A 77 38.79 16.04 5.83
C GLU A 77 38.17 17.41 6.15
N SER A 78 37.71 18.13 5.12
CA SER A 78 37.05 19.43 5.29
C SER A 78 35.78 19.33 6.15
N GLY A 79 35.63 20.26 7.09
CA GLY A 79 34.41 20.43 7.87
C GLY A 79 33.18 20.70 6.99
N VAL A 80 33.36 21.34 5.83
CA VAL A 80 32.27 21.60 4.86
C VAL A 80 31.76 20.29 4.26
N PHE A 81 32.66 19.39 3.86
CA PHE A 81 32.27 18.07 3.36
C PHE A 81 31.59 17.24 4.45
N LYS A 82 32.17 17.20 5.66
CA LYS A 82 31.60 16.47 6.81
C LYS A 82 30.19 16.96 7.15
N ARG A 83 29.95 18.28 7.12
CA ARG A 83 28.62 18.88 7.28
C ARG A 83 27.62 18.37 6.24
N TYR A 84 27.95 18.46 4.94
CA TYR A 84 27.03 17.99 3.90
C TYR A 84 26.83 16.47 3.93
N ARG A 85 27.85 15.69 4.29
CA ARG A 85 27.73 14.25 4.49
C ARG A 85 26.67 13.93 5.56
N ASN A 86 26.75 14.58 6.72
CA ASN A 86 25.82 14.35 7.82
C ASN A 86 24.38 14.77 7.45
N ILE A 87 24.23 15.92 6.76
CA ILE A 87 22.91 16.36 6.26
C ILE A 87 22.33 15.35 5.27
N VAL A 88 23.13 14.85 4.32
CA VAL A 88 22.69 13.82 3.36
C VAL A 88 22.28 12.53 4.07
N GLN A 89 23.05 12.07 5.06
CA GLN A 89 22.72 10.87 5.82
C GLN A 89 21.40 11.02 6.58
N TYR A 90 21.23 12.15 7.26
CA TYR A 90 20.00 12.48 7.99
C TYR A 90 18.78 12.55 7.06
N GLU A 91 18.88 13.31 5.96
CA GLU A 91 17.79 13.46 5.00
C GLU A 91 17.45 12.12 4.32
N CYS A 92 18.45 11.28 4.03
CA CYS A 92 18.22 9.94 3.48
C CYS A 92 17.44 9.05 4.46
N SER A 93 17.75 9.13 5.76
CA SER A 93 17.02 8.40 6.80
C SER A 93 15.56 8.84 6.88
N ILE A 94 15.33 10.17 6.90
CA ILE A 94 13.98 10.74 6.91
C ILE A 94 13.21 10.35 5.66
N ALA A 95 13.79 10.53 4.48
CA ALA A 95 13.11 10.26 3.23
C ALA A 95 12.68 8.78 3.12
N LYS A 96 13.53 7.85 3.55
CA LYS A 96 13.16 6.43 3.67
C LYS A 96 12.01 6.22 4.64
N LYS A 97 12.13 6.75 5.87
CA LYS A 97 11.09 6.59 6.91
C LYS A 97 9.75 7.13 6.42
N CYS A 98 9.69 8.37 5.96
CA CYS A 98 8.48 9.00 5.46
C CYS A 98 7.87 8.20 4.29
N TYR A 99 8.68 7.77 3.32
CA TYR A 99 8.17 7.01 2.18
C TYR A 99 7.53 5.69 2.62
N TYR A 100 8.22 4.88 3.41
CA TYR A 100 7.69 3.58 3.84
C TYR A 100 6.51 3.73 4.79
N THR A 101 6.55 4.68 5.74
CA THR A 101 5.42 4.96 6.64
C THR A 101 4.19 5.37 5.84
N ASN A 102 4.32 6.32 4.91
CA ASN A 102 3.19 6.80 4.10
C ASN A 102 2.68 5.72 3.15
N LYS A 103 3.59 4.94 2.55
CA LYS A 103 3.21 3.84 1.67
C LYS A 103 2.44 2.77 2.44
N VAL A 104 2.90 2.35 3.61
CA VAL A 104 2.18 1.38 4.46
C VAL A 104 0.83 1.95 4.92
N ALA A 105 0.77 3.22 5.34
CA ALA A 105 -0.48 3.87 5.73
C ALA A 105 -1.50 3.89 4.58
N ALA A 106 -1.07 4.24 3.38
CA ALA A 106 -1.91 4.23 2.18
C ALA A 106 -2.36 2.82 1.78
N LEU A 107 -1.58 1.77 2.10
CA LEU A 107 -1.95 0.40 1.77
C LEU A 107 -2.98 -0.19 2.75
N LYS A 108 -3.06 0.29 4.00
CA LYS A 108 -4.09 -0.15 4.97
C LYS A 108 -5.52 0.13 4.52
N SER A 109 -5.73 1.15 3.68
CA SER A 109 -7.03 1.49 3.09
C SER A 109 -7.28 0.85 1.72
N THR A 110 -6.34 0.06 1.19
CA THR A 110 -6.49 -0.60 -0.13
C THR A 110 -6.94 -2.04 0.01
N ASN A 111 -7.59 -2.55 -1.05
CA ASN A 111 -7.94 -3.97 -1.17
C ASN A 111 -6.72 -4.87 -0.89
N ILE A 112 -6.91 -5.94 -0.10
CA ILE A 112 -5.93 -6.94 0.33
C ILE A 112 -5.02 -7.41 -0.83
N LYS A 113 -5.57 -7.61 -2.04
CA LYS A 113 -4.79 -8.04 -3.21
C LYS A 113 -3.75 -7.00 -3.64
N ARG A 114 -4.08 -5.71 -3.56
CA ARG A 114 -3.17 -4.61 -3.90
C ARG A 114 -2.11 -4.44 -2.82
N TRP A 115 -2.50 -4.56 -1.55
CA TRP A 115 -1.58 -4.58 -0.41
C TRP A 115 -0.49 -5.65 -0.61
N TRP A 116 -0.88 -6.90 -0.90
CA TRP A 116 0.07 -7.99 -1.12
C TRP A 116 0.99 -7.78 -2.33
N SER A 117 0.46 -7.25 -3.45
CA SER A 117 1.25 -6.95 -4.64
C SER A 117 2.32 -5.89 -4.37
N GLU A 118 1.98 -4.86 -3.60
CA GLU A 118 2.87 -3.75 -3.26
C GLU A 118 3.94 -4.17 -2.25
N ILE A 119 3.60 -5.00 -1.26
CA ILE A 119 4.58 -5.59 -0.33
C ILE A 119 5.59 -6.47 -1.10
N LYS A 120 5.12 -7.32 -2.02
CA LYS A 120 5.99 -8.12 -2.89
C LYS A 120 6.93 -7.26 -3.74
N SER A 121 6.45 -6.11 -4.22
CA SER A 121 7.26 -5.13 -4.96
C SER A 121 8.31 -4.46 -4.07
N LEU A 122 7.95 -4.08 -2.85
CA LEU A 122 8.85 -3.44 -1.88
C LEU A 122 10.00 -4.34 -1.43
N GLN A 123 9.77 -5.65 -1.40
CA GLN A 123 10.79 -6.65 -1.05
C GLN A 123 11.77 -6.95 -2.20
N GLY A 124 11.63 -6.32 -3.37
CA GLY A 124 12.65 -6.37 -4.42
C GLY A 124 12.57 -7.60 -5.35
N GLY A 125 11.38 -8.20 -5.53
CA GLY A 125 11.17 -9.31 -6.46
C GLY A 125 11.07 -10.66 -5.75
N ARG A 126 10.27 -11.56 -6.36
CA ARG A 126 9.83 -12.90 -5.89
C ARG A 126 10.59 -13.37 -4.64
N VAL A 127 10.07 -13.00 -3.48
CA VAL A 127 10.56 -13.56 -2.21
C VAL A 127 10.30 -15.06 -2.25
N SER A 128 11.38 -15.81 -2.44
CA SER A 128 11.46 -17.26 -2.25
C SER A 128 11.44 -17.64 -0.77
N SER A 129 11.52 -16.64 0.11
CA SER A 129 11.40 -16.84 1.55
C SER A 129 9.92 -17.06 1.90
N PRO A 130 9.58 -18.16 2.58
CA PRO A 130 8.21 -18.42 2.97
C PRO A 130 7.65 -17.28 3.84
N TRP A 131 6.44 -16.81 3.51
CA TRP A 131 5.80 -15.67 4.20
C TRP A 131 5.64 -15.91 5.72
N HIS A 132 5.54 -17.17 6.15
CA HIS A 132 5.41 -17.54 7.56
C HIS A 132 6.63 -17.15 8.40
N LEU A 133 7.81 -16.98 7.80
CA LEU A 133 9.00 -16.51 8.52
C LEU A 133 8.87 -15.05 9.00
N GLN A 134 7.95 -14.27 8.43
CA GLN A 134 7.65 -12.90 8.88
C GLN A 134 6.75 -12.86 10.12
N LEU A 135 6.13 -13.98 10.47
CA LEU A 135 5.27 -14.12 11.64
C LEU A 135 6.02 -14.69 12.85
N LEU A 136 7.25 -15.13 12.66
CA LEU A 136 8.10 -15.55 13.76
C LEU A 136 8.55 -14.33 14.56
N SER A 137 8.48 -14.45 15.88
CA SER A 137 8.93 -13.42 16.83
C SER A 137 9.66 -14.09 17.99
N ASP A 138 10.23 -13.29 18.90
CA ASP A 138 10.85 -13.81 20.12
C ASP A 138 9.84 -14.62 20.99
N GLN A 139 8.53 -14.38 20.83
CA GLN A 139 7.46 -15.11 21.50
C GLN A 139 6.95 -16.32 20.68
N CYS A 140 7.30 -16.40 19.40
CA CYS A 140 6.89 -17.47 18.50
C CYS A 140 8.06 -17.82 17.56
N PRO A 141 9.11 -18.49 18.08
CA PRO A 141 10.37 -18.65 17.36
C PRO A 141 10.33 -19.74 16.28
N THR A 142 9.37 -20.68 16.37
CA THR A 142 9.27 -21.83 15.46
C THR A 142 7.92 -21.90 14.75
N VAL A 143 7.91 -22.56 13.59
CA VAL A 143 6.70 -22.71 12.75
C VAL A 143 5.67 -23.60 13.44
N GLU A 144 6.11 -24.59 14.22
CA GLU A 144 5.24 -25.47 15.00
C GLU A 144 4.50 -24.67 16.08
N HIS A 145 5.20 -23.74 16.75
CA HIS A 145 4.58 -22.88 17.75
C HIS A 145 3.55 -21.92 17.13
N LEU A 146 3.82 -21.43 15.91
CA LEU A 146 2.89 -20.61 15.16
C LEU A 146 1.64 -21.40 14.75
N ALA A 147 1.82 -22.63 14.26
CA ALA A 147 0.73 -23.52 13.89
C ALA A 147 -0.15 -23.85 15.10
N GLU A 148 0.46 -24.12 16.25
CA GLU A 148 -0.25 -24.42 17.49
C GLU A 148 -1.08 -23.22 17.98
N GLN A 149 -0.48 -22.02 18.01
CA GLN A 149 -1.23 -20.80 18.35
C GLN A 149 -2.40 -20.54 17.40
N PHE A 150 -2.19 -20.80 16.10
CA PHE A 150 -3.24 -20.65 15.10
C PHE A 150 -4.37 -21.67 15.31
N ASN A 151 -4.03 -22.93 15.61
CA ASN A 151 -5.00 -23.97 15.93
C ASN A 151 -5.78 -23.64 17.20
N GLN A 152 -5.13 -23.16 18.26
CA GLN A 152 -5.78 -22.74 19.49
C GLN A 152 -6.74 -21.57 19.26
N PHE A 153 -6.33 -20.58 18.46
CA PHE A 153 -7.19 -19.48 18.08
C PHE A 153 -8.43 -19.96 17.32
N LEU A 154 -8.26 -20.79 16.29
CA LEU A 154 -9.40 -21.36 15.55
C LEU A 154 -10.28 -22.24 16.44
N GLY A 155 -9.68 -23.03 17.33
CA GLY A 155 -10.38 -23.82 18.34
C GLY A 155 -11.28 -22.94 19.20
N SER A 156 -10.75 -21.83 19.72
CA SER A 156 -11.49 -20.89 20.57
C SER A 156 -12.71 -20.27 19.86
N LEU A 157 -12.63 -20.04 18.54
CA LEU A 157 -13.77 -19.58 17.75
C LEU A 157 -14.89 -20.64 17.66
N THR A 158 -14.53 -21.92 17.77
CA THR A 158 -15.44 -23.06 17.64
C THR A 158 -15.84 -23.70 18.96
N GLU A 159 -15.32 -23.23 20.11
CA GLU A 159 -15.62 -23.80 21.44
C GLU A 159 -17.12 -23.80 21.78
N SER A 160 -17.86 -22.82 21.24
CA SER A 160 -19.31 -22.71 21.45
C SER A 160 -20.14 -23.68 20.59
N PHE A 161 -19.52 -24.37 19.64
CA PHE A 161 -20.23 -25.27 18.73
C PHE A 161 -20.43 -26.63 19.37
N THR A 162 -21.65 -27.15 19.26
CA THR A 162 -21.98 -28.52 19.67
C THR A 162 -21.44 -29.48 18.60
N PRO A 163 -20.57 -30.45 18.96
CA PRO A 163 -20.10 -31.45 18.02
C PRO A 163 -21.28 -32.21 17.41
N LEU A 164 -21.27 -32.35 16.08
CA LEU A 164 -22.29 -33.16 15.40
C LEU A 164 -22.12 -34.63 15.83
N PRO A 165 -23.23 -35.36 16.05
CA PRO A 165 -23.14 -36.79 16.33
C PRO A 165 -22.48 -37.50 15.14
N PRO A 166 -21.66 -38.54 15.39
CA PRO A 166 -21.03 -39.29 14.32
C PRO A 166 -22.10 -39.86 13.39
N PRO A 167 -21.90 -39.78 12.06
CA PRO A 167 -22.86 -40.30 11.10
C PRO A 167 -23.04 -41.81 11.33
N VAL A 168 -24.29 -42.25 11.42
CA VAL A 168 -24.62 -43.66 11.57
C VAL A 168 -24.27 -44.36 10.25
N PRO A 169 -23.43 -45.40 10.25
CA PRO A 169 -23.06 -46.11 9.02
C PRO A 169 -24.31 -46.63 8.29
N GLY A 170 -24.46 -46.29 7.01
CA GLY A 170 -25.56 -46.76 6.16
C GLY A 170 -26.85 -45.93 6.20
N LEU A 171 -26.89 -44.83 6.97
CA LEU A 171 -28.03 -43.91 6.96
C LEU A 171 -27.89 -42.90 5.80
N PHE A 172 -28.64 -43.12 4.73
CA PHE A 172 -28.79 -42.15 3.65
C PHE A 172 -30.10 -41.41 3.85
N PHE A 173 -30.03 -40.12 4.18
CA PHE A 173 -31.22 -39.28 4.20
C PHE A 173 -31.64 -39.00 2.75
N PRO A 174 -32.93 -39.14 2.40
CA PRO A 174 -33.40 -38.74 1.08
C PRO A 174 -33.08 -37.26 0.86
N THR A 175 -32.35 -36.96 -0.21
CA THR A 175 -31.97 -35.59 -0.56
C THR A 175 -33.24 -34.77 -0.80
N PRO A 176 -33.46 -33.69 -0.03
CA PRO A 176 -34.60 -32.80 -0.26
C PRO A 176 -34.62 -32.30 -1.72
N SER A 177 -35.80 -32.18 -2.29
CA SER A 177 -35.98 -31.83 -3.71
C SER A 177 -35.38 -30.47 -4.07
N GLU A 178 -35.26 -29.54 -3.11
CA GLU A 178 -34.58 -28.26 -3.27
C GLU A 178 -33.06 -28.36 -3.50
N PHE A 179 -32.44 -29.49 -3.15
CA PHE A 179 -31.02 -29.76 -3.39
C PHE A 179 -30.78 -30.62 -4.64
N LEU A 180 -31.85 -31.10 -5.29
CA LEU A 180 -31.73 -31.79 -6.57
C LEU A 180 -31.40 -30.76 -7.65
N ILE A 181 -30.28 -30.99 -8.33
CA ILE A 181 -29.82 -30.14 -9.43
C ILE A 181 -30.27 -30.80 -10.72
N ASP A 182 -30.83 -30.02 -11.65
CA ASP A 182 -31.19 -30.52 -12.97
C ASP A 182 -29.94 -30.81 -13.82
N ASP A 183 -30.07 -31.71 -14.79
CA ASP A 183 -28.98 -32.14 -15.65
C ASP A 183 -28.33 -30.97 -16.42
N VAL A 184 -29.10 -29.94 -16.78
CA VAL A 184 -28.57 -28.78 -17.53
C VAL A 184 -27.71 -27.92 -16.63
N THR A 185 -28.12 -27.70 -15.38
CA THR A 185 -27.33 -26.98 -14.38
C THR A 185 -26.06 -27.76 -14.01
N ALA A 186 -26.17 -29.08 -13.84
CA ALA A 186 -25.01 -29.95 -13.60
C ALA A 186 -24.01 -29.89 -14.78
N PHE A 187 -24.50 -29.97 -16.02
CA PHE A 187 -23.67 -29.86 -17.22
C PHE A 187 -22.94 -28.51 -17.32
N LYS A 188 -23.65 -27.39 -17.09
CA LYS A 188 -23.04 -26.05 -17.08
C LYS A 188 -21.97 -25.92 -16.00
N ALA A 189 -22.20 -26.47 -14.81
CA ALA A 189 -21.23 -26.47 -13.73
C ALA A 189 -19.96 -27.26 -14.11
N LEU A 190 -20.11 -28.43 -14.73
CA LEU A 190 -19.00 -29.24 -15.23
C LEU A 190 -18.19 -28.52 -16.31
N CYS A 191 -18.85 -27.82 -17.25
CA CYS A 191 -18.15 -27.01 -18.27
C CYS A 191 -17.36 -25.84 -17.67
N ALA A 192 -17.79 -25.32 -16.52
CA ALA A 192 -17.11 -24.22 -15.83
C ALA A 192 -15.89 -24.66 -15.00
N VAL A 193 -15.69 -25.97 -14.81
CA VAL A 193 -14.55 -26.50 -14.07
C VAL A 193 -13.24 -26.17 -14.81
N LYS A 194 -12.31 -25.56 -14.09
CA LYS A 194 -11.02 -25.13 -14.64
C LYS A 194 -10.05 -26.30 -14.68
N THR A 195 -9.69 -26.73 -15.89
CA THR A 195 -8.73 -27.82 -16.11
C THR A 195 -7.30 -27.51 -15.68
N ASN A 196 -6.97 -26.23 -15.47
CA ASN A 196 -5.65 -25.78 -15.01
C ASN A 196 -5.52 -25.69 -13.48
N LYS A 197 -6.47 -26.26 -12.74
CA LYS A 197 -6.46 -26.32 -11.27
C LYS A 197 -6.10 -27.73 -10.81
N SER A 198 -5.45 -27.80 -9.66
CA SER A 198 -5.03 -29.05 -9.03
C SER A 198 -6.23 -29.96 -8.75
N SER A 199 -6.00 -31.27 -8.86
CA SER A 199 -6.96 -32.31 -8.50
C SER A 199 -7.32 -32.28 -7.01
N GLY A 200 -8.50 -32.79 -6.68
CA GLY A 200 -8.93 -32.99 -5.30
C GLY A 200 -8.20 -34.15 -4.61
N PRO A 201 -8.50 -34.40 -3.32
CA PRO A 201 -7.93 -35.50 -2.55
C PRO A 201 -8.29 -36.90 -3.10
N ASP A 202 -9.29 -36.97 -3.97
CA ASP A 202 -9.72 -38.15 -4.71
C ASP A 202 -8.80 -38.51 -5.89
N SER A 203 -7.77 -37.70 -6.17
CA SER A 203 -6.78 -37.92 -7.24
C SER A 203 -7.37 -37.97 -8.66
N LEU A 204 -8.59 -37.47 -8.85
CA LEU A 204 -9.24 -37.39 -10.17
C LEU A 204 -8.87 -36.08 -10.88
N TRP A 205 -8.43 -36.18 -12.13
CA TRP A 205 -8.02 -35.04 -12.95
C TRP A 205 -9.21 -34.40 -13.67
N ASN A 206 -9.22 -33.07 -13.72
CA ASN A 206 -10.17 -32.30 -14.53
C ASN A 206 -9.83 -32.44 -16.03
N LEU A 207 -10.18 -33.57 -16.63
CA LEU A 207 -9.99 -33.83 -18.06
C LEU A 207 -11.13 -33.21 -18.87
N ARG A 208 -10.79 -32.45 -19.93
CA ARG A 208 -11.76 -32.04 -20.95
C ARG A 208 -12.11 -33.27 -21.80
N ARG A 209 -13.38 -33.65 -21.84
CA ARG A 209 -13.95 -34.46 -22.95
C ARG A 209 -14.25 -33.55 -24.13
#